data_AF-A0A9D6F6V6-F1
#
_entry.id   AF-A0A9D6F6V6-F1
#
_cell.length_a   1.000
_cell.length_b   1.000
_cell.length_c   1.000
_cell.angle_alpha   90.00
_cell.angle_beta   90.00
_cell.angle_gamma   90.00
#
_symmetry.space_group_name_H-M   'P 1'
#
loop_
_entity.id
_entity.type
_entity.pdbx_description
1 polymer ?
#
loop_
_entity_poly.entity_id
_entity_poly.type
_entity_poly.pdbx_seq_one_letter_code
_entity_poly.pdbx_strand_id
1 'polypeptide(L)'
;MNALSDPLVAAYINDNFVSTYLKVGKFQIIGGQKVGGNVASYFCLEDGAVVHALAGPTNAGTLKNEARWALDIRKSAKTVSTSRISGDVNWKRFASHIRHAHAERFHDRINTVLGDRNRIPVSMPLRASKEAQTHWLLAKQPLAQLDVIYPVVWERILNERLSALPVARR
;
A
#
# COMPACT_ATOMS: atom_id res chain seq x y z
N MET A 1 -17.24 8.62 3.40
CA MET A 1 -16.49 8.71 2.13
C MET A 1 -15.83 10.09 2.09
N ASN A 2 -14.60 10.20 1.57
CA ASN A 2 -13.72 11.40 1.59
C ASN A 2 -12.67 11.46 2.73
N ALA A 3 -11.93 10.37 2.91
CA ALA A 3 -10.85 10.28 3.92
C ALA A 3 -9.80 11.40 3.82
N LEU A 4 -9.51 11.87 2.61
CA LEU A 4 -8.52 12.94 2.37
C LEU A 4 -9.05 14.35 2.69
N SER A 5 -10.36 14.53 2.86
CA SER A 5 -10.93 15.80 3.32
C SER A 5 -10.90 15.98 4.83
N ASP A 6 -10.52 14.93 5.57
CA ASP A 6 -10.36 15.02 7.01
C ASP A 6 -9.09 15.81 7.35
N PRO A 7 -9.18 16.91 8.12
CA PRO A 7 -8.04 17.78 8.40
C PRO A 7 -6.94 17.09 9.22
N LEU A 8 -7.29 16.10 10.05
CA LEU A 8 -6.32 15.34 10.83
C LEU A 8 -5.55 14.36 9.94
N VAL A 9 -6.21 13.77 8.95
CA VAL A 9 -5.55 12.95 7.92
C VAL A 9 -4.62 13.81 7.09
N ALA A 10 -5.09 14.97 6.62
CA ALA A 10 -4.31 15.90 5.81
C ALA A 10 -3.05 16.38 6.54
N ALA A 11 -3.19 16.84 7.79
CA ALA A 11 -2.07 17.25 8.62
C ALA A 11 -1.05 16.11 8.80
N TYR A 12 -1.52 14.91 9.18
CA TYR A 12 -0.64 13.77 9.37
C TYR A 12 0.13 13.37 8.11
N ILE A 13 -0.54 13.37 6.95
CA ILE A 13 0.09 13.06 5.68
C ILE A 13 1.16 14.11 5.33
N ASN A 14 0.83 15.39 5.45
CA ASN A 14 1.75 16.49 5.14
C ASN A 14 2.99 16.48 6.03
N ASP A 15 2.84 16.14 7.32
CA ASP A 15 3.95 16.13 8.28
C ASP A 15 4.92 14.95 8.06
N ASN A 16 4.49 13.87 7.40
CA ASN A 16 5.22 12.60 7.40
C ASN A 16 5.54 12.02 6.01
N PHE A 17 4.86 12.48 4.96
CA PHE A 17 4.95 11.89 3.62
C PHE A 17 5.07 12.94 2.52
N VAL A 18 5.90 12.63 1.53
CA VAL A 18 5.86 13.32 0.23
C VAL A 18 4.67 12.75 -0.53
N SER A 19 3.66 13.60 -0.76
CA SER A 19 2.40 13.17 -1.36
C SER A 19 2.35 13.50 -2.85
N THR A 20 1.95 12.52 -3.65
CA THR A 20 1.63 12.69 -5.07
C THR A 20 0.24 12.11 -5.34
N TYR A 21 -0.52 12.74 -6.25
CA TYR A 21 -1.84 12.26 -6.63
C TYR A 21 -1.78 11.67 -8.04
N LEU A 22 -2.27 10.44 -8.19
CA LEU A 22 -2.57 9.85 -9.50
C LEU A 22 -4.09 9.74 -9.63
N LYS A 23 -4.64 10.37 -10.68
CA LYS A 23 -6.07 10.26 -10.99
C LYS A 23 -6.30 8.92 -11.69
N VAL A 24 -7.05 8.02 -11.06
CA VAL A 24 -7.35 6.71 -11.64
C VAL A 24 -8.85 6.43 -11.55
N GLY A 25 -9.42 5.89 -12.63
CA GLY A 25 -10.77 5.32 -12.64
C GLY A 25 -11.87 6.16 -13.30
N LYS A 26 -12.89 5.44 -13.78
CA LYS A 26 -14.17 5.98 -14.26
C LYS A 26 -15.02 6.37 -13.03
N PHE A 27 -15.05 7.65 -12.70
CA PHE A 27 -16.08 8.18 -11.80
C PHE A 27 -17.20 8.79 -12.64
N GLN A 28 -18.43 8.71 -12.16
CA GLN A 28 -19.55 9.48 -12.69
C GLN A 28 -19.74 10.72 -11.81
N ILE A 29 -20.22 11.82 -12.40
CA ILE A 29 -20.66 12.97 -11.62
C ILE A 29 -22.18 12.89 -11.57
N ILE A 30 -22.75 12.56 -10.40
CA ILE A 30 -24.20 12.52 -10.18
C ILE A 30 -24.51 13.64 -9.18
N GLY A 31 -25.31 14.63 -9.58
CA GLY A 31 -25.69 15.75 -8.72
C GLY A 31 -24.51 16.60 -8.22
N GLY A 32 -23.45 16.77 -9.04
CA GLY A 32 -22.25 17.54 -8.68
C GLY A 32 -21.26 16.79 -7.79
N GLN A 33 -21.55 15.56 -7.37
CA GLN A 33 -20.65 14.72 -6.60
C GLN A 33 -20.02 13.63 -7.47
N LYS A 34 -18.73 13.35 -7.23
CA LYS A 34 -18.05 12.20 -7.84
C LYS A 34 -18.54 10.93 -7.16
N VAL A 35 -19.25 10.09 -7.91
CA VAL A 35 -19.78 8.81 -7.47
C VAL A 35 -19.09 7.70 -8.27
N GLY A 36 -18.46 6.76 -7.55
CA GLY A 36 -17.78 5.60 -8.14
C GLY A 36 -16.29 5.80 -8.48
N GLY A 37 -15.66 4.69 -8.85
CA GLY A 37 -14.22 4.55 -9.09
C GLY A 37 -13.52 3.80 -7.95
N ASN A 38 -12.74 2.76 -8.26
CA ASN A 38 -11.79 2.27 -7.25
C ASN A 38 -10.74 3.35 -6.99
N VAL A 39 -10.12 3.25 -5.82
CA VAL A 39 -8.98 4.08 -5.43
C VAL A 39 -7.91 3.15 -4.88
N ALA A 40 -6.66 3.50 -5.11
CA ALA A 40 -5.53 2.89 -4.44
C ALA A 40 -4.68 3.99 -3.82
N SER A 41 -4.29 3.82 -2.56
CA SER A 41 -3.34 4.70 -1.89
C SER A 41 -2.01 3.97 -1.75
N TYR A 42 -0.90 4.64 -2.04
CA TYR A 42 0.45 4.07 -1.94
C TYR A 42 1.29 4.94 -1.01
N PHE A 43 2.01 4.30 -0.10
CA PHE A 43 2.99 4.94 0.77
C PHE A 43 4.37 4.51 0.28
N CYS A 44 5.12 5.45 -0.30
CA CYS A 44 6.37 5.14 -0.97
C CYS A 44 7.58 5.80 -0.27
N LEU A 45 8.76 5.27 -0.56
CA LEU A 45 10.02 5.98 -0.38
C LEU A 45 10.21 7.01 -1.51
N GLU A 46 11.21 7.87 -1.36
CA GLU A 46 11.51 8.96 -2.30
C GLU A 46 11.86 8.46 -3.71
N ASP A 47 12.40 7.25 -3.82
CA ASP A 47 12.75 6.60 -5.09
C ASP A 47 11.57 5.89 -5.77
N GLY A 48 10.37 5.92 -5.17
CA GLY A 48 9.18 5.25 -5.68
C GLY A 48 8.95 3.83 -5.17
N ALA A 49 9.85 3.29 -4.33
CA ALA A 49 9.68 1.98 -3.72
C ALA A 49 8.47 1.96 -2.76
N VAL A 50 7.54 1.02 -2.97
CA VAL A 50 6.30 0.95 -2.19
C VAL A 50 6.56 0.31 -0.83
N VAL A 51 6.34 1.08 0.24
CA VAL A 51 6.38 0.61 1.64
C VAL A 51 5.05 -0.03 2.03
N HIS A 52 3.92 0.59 1.65
CA HIS A 52 2.58 0.07 1.94
C HIS A 52 1.57 0.53 0.87
N ALA A 53 0.45 -0.19 0.73
CA ALA A 53 -0.65 0.21 -0.14
C ALA A 53 -2.01 -0.16 0.44
N LEU A 54 -3.04 0.60 0.05
CA LEU A 54 -4.44 0.31 0.33
C LEU A 54 -5.20 0.20 -0.99
N ALA A 55 -5.66 -1.01 -1.32
CA ALA A 55 -6.45 -1.29 -2.50
C ALA A 55 -7.94 -1.17 -2.20
N GLY A 56 -8.54 -0.05 -2.58
CA GLY A 56 -9.98 0.20 -2.50
C GLY A 56 -10.35 1.40 -1.63
N PRO A 57 -11.63 1.77 -1.62
CA PRO A 57 -12.13 2.87 -0.81
C PRO A 57 -11.96 2.59 0.69
N THR A 58 -11.60 3.62 1.44
CA THR A 58 -11.42 3.55 2.89
C THR A 58 -11.97 4.81 3.59
N ASN A 59 -12.19 4.73 4.90
CA ASN A 59 -12.59 5.88 5.72
C ASN A 59 -11.36 6.60 6.30
N ALA A 60 -11.56 7.80 6.87
CA ALA A 60 -10.48 8.64 7.41
C ALA A 60 -9.69 7.95 8.53
N GLY A 61 -10.38 7.31 9.48
CA GLY A 61 -9.75 6.62 10.60
C GLY A 61 -8.86 5.47 10.14
N THR A 62 -9.36 4.64 9.22
CA THR A 62 -8.59 3.56 8.62
C THR A 62 -7.40 4.10 7.84
N LEU A 63 -7.58 5.08 6.96
CA LEU A 63 -6.47 5.67 6.19
C LEU A 63 -5.36 6.21 7.11
N LYS A 64 -5.74 6.92 8.18
CA LYS A 64 -4.80 7.43 9.18
C LYS A 64 -4.04 6.31 9.88
N ASN A 65 -4.74 5.27 10.33
CA ASN A 65 -4.11 4.15 11.03
C ASN A 65 -3.14 3.38 10.12
N GLU A 66 -3.50 3.23 8.86
CA GLU A 66 -2.67 2.57 7.84
C GLU A 66 -1.45 3.42 7.47
N ALA A 67 -1.60 4.75 7.36
CA ALA A 67 -0.49 5.67 7.18
C ALA A 67 0.47 5.65 8.39
N ARG A 68 -0.08 5.60 9.61
CA ARG A 68 0.71 5.42 10.84
C ARG A 68 1.50 4.13 10.82
N TRP A 69 0.83 3.02 10.51
CA TRP A 69 1.52 1.74 10.41
C TRP A 69 2.63 1.74 9.35
N ALA A 70 2.39 2.30 8.16
CA ALA A 70 3.40 2.44 7.11
C ALA A 70 4.63 3.24 7.58
N LEU A 71 4.42 4.32 8.34
CA LEU A 71 5.51 5.10 8.92
C LEU A 71 6.26 4.31 10.00
N ASP A 72 5.54 3.64 10.88
CA ASP A 72 6.11 2.88 11.99
C ASP A 72 6.98 1.73 11.49
N ILE A 73 6.51 0.96 10.50
CA ILE A 73 7.32 -0.11 9.90
C ILE A 73 8.54 0.44 9.16
N ARG A 74 8.43 1.60 8.49
CA ARG A 74 9.58 2.26 7.84
C ARG A 74 10.63 2.68 8.86
N LYS A 75 10.20 3.32 9.96
CA LYS A 75 11.09 3.74 11.06
C LYS A 75 11.76 2.54 11.71
N SER A 76 10.99 1.51 12.05
CA SER A 76 11.49 0.27 12.63
C SER A 76 12.50 -0.41 11.67
N ALA A 77 12.15 -0.56 10.40
CA ALA A 77 13.03 -1.12 9.38
C ALA A 77 14.34 -0.35 9.28
N LYS A 78 14.29 1.00 9.28
CA LYS A 78 15.49 1.84 9.25
C LYS A 78 16.35 1.60 10.49
N THR A 79 15.75 1.60 11.68
CA THR A 79 16.46 1.36 12.94
C THR A 79 17.18 0.02 12.97
N VAL A 80 16.55 -1.07 12.55
CA VAL A 80 17.15 -2.42 12.59
C VAL A 80 18.17 -2.69 11.48
N SER A 81 18.14 -1.88 10.41
CA SER A 81 19.03 -2.04 9.25
C SER A 81 20.19 -1.04 9.21
N THR A 82 20.16 0.01 10.03
CA THR A 82 21.20 1.04 10.06
C THR A 82 22.36 0.61 10.97
N SER A 83 23.57 0.65 10.44
CA SER A 83 24.81 0.47 11.20
C SER A 83 24.97 1.60 12.22
N ARG A 84 25.18 1.26 13.50
CA ARG A 84 25.45 2.27 14.54
C ARG A 84 26.82 2.94 14.40
N ILE A 85 27.75 2.31 13.67
CA ILE A 85 29.12 2.80 13.51
C ILE A 85 29.22 3.71 12.29
N SER A 86 28.74 3.24 11.13
CA SER A 86 28.87 3.96 9.87
C SER A 86 27.65 4.81 9.50
N GLY A 87 26.48 4.55 10.11
CA GLY A 87 25.22 5.18 9.70
C GLY A 87 24.66 4.61 8.39
N ASP A 88 25.33 3.65 7.75
CA ASP A 88 24.87 3.05 6.50
C ASP A 88 23.68 2.13 6.72
N VAL A 89 22.76 2.14 5.77
CA VAL A 89 21.57 1.28 5.82
C VAL A 89 21.77 0.02 5.01
N ASN A 90 21.60 -1.14 5.65
CA ASN A 90 21.58 -2.43 4.98
C ASN A 90 20.20 -2.67 4.33
N TRP A 91 20.10 -2.38 3.03
CA TRP A 91 18.86 -2.56 2.27
C TRP A 91 18.30 -3.98 2.21
N LYS A 92 19.13 -5.02 2.31
CA LYS A 92 18.62 -6.38 2.41
C LYS A 92 17.88 -6.60 3.73
N ARG A 93 18.41 -6.09 4.85
CA ARG A 93 17.74 -6.15 6.16
C ARG A 93 16.49 -5.28 6.22
N PHE A 94 16.54 -4.08 5.64
CA PHE A 94 15.40 -3.18 5.57
C PHE A 94 14.23 -3.82 4.80
N ALA A 95 14.50 -4.33 3.58
CA ALA A 95 13.50 -5.03 2.78
C ALA A 95 12.96 -6.29 3.49
N SER A 96 13.84 -7.05 4.16
CA SER A 96 13.43 -8.21 4.96
C SER A 96 12.48 -7.82 6.08
N HIS A 97 12.73 -6.72 6.80
CA HIS A 97 11.85 -6.26 7.88
C HIS A 97 10.45 -5.88 7.36
N ILE A 98 10.39 -5.11 6.25
CA ILE A 98 9.12 -4.76 5.60
C ILE A 98 8.38 -6.01 5.15
N ARG A 99 9.07 -6.97 4.53
CA ARG A 99 8.48 -8.26 4.14
C ARG A 99 7.84 -8.99 5.32
N HIS A 100 8.53 -9.10 6.45
CA HIS A 100 8.00 -9.79 7.62
C HIS A 100 6.74 -9.08 8.16
N ALA A 101 6.77 -7.75 8.28
CA ALA A 101 5.62 -6.98 8.74
C ALA A 101 4.37 -7.17 7.85
N HIS A 102 4.55 -7.24 6.51
CA HIS A 102 3.45 -7.56 5.61
C HIS A 102 3.00 -9.02 5.70
N ALA A 103 3.93 -9.96 5.88
CA ALA A 103 3.60 -11.38 6.06
C ALA A 103 2.71 -11.59 7.30
N GLU A 104 3.09 -10.96 8.42
CA GLU A 104 2.30 -11.00 9.67
C GLU A 104 0.89 -10.49 9.45
N ARG A 105 0.73 -9.29 8.87
CA ARG A 105 -0.60 -8.75 8.56
C ARG A 105 -1.38 -9.61 7.58
N PHE A 106 -0.73 -10.19 6.58
CA PHE A 106 -1.39 -11.15 5.69
C PHE A 106 -2.01 -12.31 6.49
N HIS A 107 -1.22 -12.93 7.37
CA HIS A 107 -1.66 -14.04 8.21
C HIS A 107 -2.77 -13.66 9.20
N ASP A 108 -2.72 -12.45 9.76
CA ASP A 108 -3.79 -11.93 10.62
C ASP A 108 -5.09 -11.72 9.82
N ARG A 109 -5.00 -11.23 8.57
CA ARG A 109 -6.19 -11.01 7.72
C ARG A 109 -6.84 -12.28 7.23
N ILE A 110 -6.10 -13.38 7.11
CA ILE A 110 -6.66 -14.69 6.73
C ILE A 110 -6.97 -15.59 7.94
N ASN A 111 -6.86 -15.07 9.18
CA ASN A 111 -7.11 -15.78 10.43
C ASN A 111 -6.38 -17.14 10.51
N THR A 112 -5.14 -17.24 10.00
CA THR A 112 -4.32 -18.43 10.16
C THR A 112 -3.80 -18.52 11.59
N VAL A 113 -4.63 -19.06 12.49
CA VAL A 113 -4.30 -19.31 13.91
C VAL A 113 -3.39 -20.54 14.07
N LEU A 114 -3.43 -21.50 13.13
CA LEU A 114 -2.75 -22.80 13.20
C LEU A 114 -1.88 -23.15 11.98
N GLY A 115 -1.78 -22.24 10.99
CA GLY A 115 -0.96 -22.45 9.79
C GLY A 115 0.49 -21.99 9.99
N ASP A 116 1.40 -22.47 9.14
CA ASP A 116 2.80 -22.00 9.13
C ASP A 116 2.86 -20.51 8.78
N ARG A 117 2.95 -19.66 9.81
CA ARG A 117 3.10 -18.19 9.69
C ARG A 117 4.42 -17.78 9.03
N ASN A 118 5.33 -18.72 8.79
CA ASN A 118 6.57 -18.44 8.07
C ASN A 118 6.41 -18.58 6.54
N ARG A 119 5.24 -19.06 6.06
CA ARG A 119 5.02 -19.34 4.65
C ARG A 119 3.84 -18.58 4.07
N ILE A 120 4.18 -17.68 3.16
CA ILE A 120 3.24 -16.97 2.31
C ILE A 120 2.97 -17.81 1.05
N PRO A 121 1.69 -18.07 0.67
CA PRO A 121 1.34 -18.83 -0.51
C PRO A 121 2.12 -18.40 -1.76
N VAL A 122 2.49 -19.34 -2.64
CA VAL A 122 3.25 -19.04 -3.86
C VAL A 122 2.44 -18.19 -4.82
N SER A 123 1.15 -18.49 -4.96
CA SER A 123 0.20 -17.75 -5.78
C SER A 123 -0.64 -16.79 -4.95
N MET A 124 -1.19 -15.77 -5.61
CA MET A 124 -2.07 -14.79 -4.98
C MET A 124 -3.35 -15.47 -4.49
N PRO A 125 -3.77 -15.23 -3.22
CA PRO A 125 -4.99 -15.83 -2.68
C PRO A 125 -6.22 -15.05 -3.16
N LEU A 126 -6.71 -15.37 -4.36
CA LEU A 126 -7.78 -14.62 -5.05
C LEU A 126 -9.11 -14.53 -4.28
N ARG A 127 -9.35 -15.45 -3.34
CA ARG A 127 -10.56 -15.45 -2.48
C ARG A 127 -10.41 -14.65 -1.19
N ALA A 128 -9.19 -14.19 -0.86
CA ALA A 128 -8.96 -13.38 0.32
C ALA A 128 -9.41 -11.93 0.12
N SER A 129 -9.52 -11.16 1.20
CA SER A 129 -9.84 -9.74 1.11
C SER A 129 -8.79 -8.97 0.29
N LYS A 130 -9.17 -7.83 -0.30
CA LYS A 130 -8.24 -6.95 -1.02
C LYS A 130 -7.04 -6.54 -0.15
N GLU A 131 -7.29 -6.33 1.14
CA GLU A 131 -6.26 -6.04 2.12
C GLU A 131 -5.27 -7.21 2.30
N ALA A 132 -5.77 -8.43 2.48
CA ALA A 132 -4.93 -9.63 2.55
C ALA A 132 -4.12 -9.83 1.26
N GLN A 133 -4.74 -9.65 0.08
CA GLN A 133 -4.04 -9.73 -1.21
C GLN A 133 -2.95 -8.66 -1.34
N THR A 134 -3.18 -7.46 -0.80
CA THR A 134 -2.20 -6.37 -0.81
C THR A 134 -1.00 -6.69 0.10
N HIS A 135 -1.26 -7.18 1.32
CA HIS A 135 -0.19 -7.63 2.21
C HIS A 135 0.57 -8.84 1.65
N TRP A 136 -0.12 -9.78 1.00
CA TRP A 136 0.52 -10.88 0.28
C TRP A 136 1.49 -10.36 -0.80
N LEU A 137 1.04 -9.41 -1.62
CA LEU A 137 1.83 -8.82 -2.70
C LEU A 137 3.10 -8.15 -2.16
N LEU A 138 2.95 -7.27 -1.18
CA LEU A 138 4.06 -6.50 -0.61
C LEU A 138 5.01 -7.36 0.24
N ALA A 139 4.57 -8.51 0.74
CA ALA A 139 5.47 -9.48 1.37
C ALA A 139 6.25 -10.31 0.33
N LYS A 140 5.66 -10.61 -0.84
CA LYS A 140 6.37 -11.28 -1.94
C LYS A 140 7.36 -10.36 -2.64
N GLN A 141 7.02 -9.08 -2.75
CA GLN A 141 7.79 -8.06 -3.45
C GLN A 141 7.99 -6.84 -2.55
N PRO A 142 8.72 -6.98 -1.42
CA PRO A 142 8.96 -5.87 -0.51
C PRO A 142 9.72 -4.76 -1.23
N LEU A 143 9.21 -3.53 -1.13
CA LEU A 143 9.84 -2.34 -1.72
C LEU A 143 9.97 -2.41 -3.24
N ALA A 144 9.12 -3.19 -3.91
CA ALA A 144 9.02 -3.09 -5.36
C ALA A 144 8.58 -1.68 -5.76
N GLN A 145 9.06 -1.26 -6.92
CA GLN A 145 8.79 0.05 -7.47
C GLN A 145 7.30 0.21 -7.80
N LEU A 146 6.81 1.45 -7.72
CA LEU A 146 5.40 1.74 -7.93
C LEU A 146 4.90 1.26 -9.29
N ASP A 147 5.69 1.39 -10.36
CA ASP A 147 5.37 0.90 -11.71
C ASP A 147 5.20 -0.63 -11.79
N VAL A 148 5.84 -1.39 -10.89
CA VAL A 148 5.69 -2.85 -10.76
C VAL A 148 4.43 -3.19 -9.95
N ILE A 149 4.20 -2.49 -8.84
CA ILE A 149 3.08 -2.78 -7.93
C ILE A 149 1.74 -2.29 -8.49
N TYR A 150 1.74 -1.12 -9.13
CA TYR A 150 0.57 -0.46 -9.68
C TYR A 150 -0.29 -1.36 -10.58
N PRO A 151 0.24 -1.99 -11.66
CA PRO A 151 -0.57 -2.87 -12.51
C PRO A 151 -1.16 -4.05 -11.76
N VAL A 152 -0.42 -4.63 -10.81
CA VAL A 152 -0.92 -5.77 -10.03
C VAL A 152 -2.09 -5.34 -9.13
N VAL A 153 -1.98 -4.20 -8.45
CA VAL A 153 -3.05 -3.69 -7.58
C VAL A 153 -4.31 -3.39 -8.41
N TRP A 154 -4.19 -2.69 -9.53
CA TRP A 154 -5.35 -2.33 -10.33
C TRP A 154 -5.98 -3.53 -11.03
N GLU A 155 -5.19 -4.32 -11.75
CA GLU A 155 -5.72 -5.36 -12.62
C GLU A 155 -6.10 -6.63 -11.88
N ARG A 156 -5.36 -6.99 -10.81
CA ARG A 156 -5.57 -8.25 -10.08
C ARG A 156 -6.31 -8.09 -8.76
N ILE A 157 -6.10 -7.00 -8.01
CA ILE A 157 -6.74 -6.80 -6.70
C ILE A 157 -8.04 -5.99 -6.83
N LEU A 158 -8.03 -4.94 -7.65
CA LEU A 158 -9.20 -4.08 -7.88
C LEU A 158 -10.06 -4.53 -9.06
N ASN A 159 -9.57 -5.47 -9.88
CA ASN A 159 -10.22 -5.94 -11.11
C ASN A 159 -10.55 -4.79 -12.09
N GLU A 160 -9.67 -3.79 -12.17
CA GLU A 160 -9.78 -2.68 -13.11
C GLU A 160 -8.68 -2.74 -14.17
N ARG A 161 -9.09 -2.65 -15.44
CA ARG A 161 -8.14 -2.58 -16.55
C ARG A 161 -7.46 -1.22 -16.58
N LEU A 162 -6.12 -1.23 -16.57
CA LEU A 162 -5.36 -0.05 -16.91
C LEU A 162 -5.52 0.25 -18.40
N SER A 163 -5.65 1.53 -18.72
CA SER A 163 -5.74 1.97 -20.11
C SER A 163 -4.47 2.69 -20.48
N ALA A 164 -3.84 2.25 -21.56
CA ALA A 164 -2.65 2.88 -22.13
C ALA A 164 -2.97 4.13 -22.97
N LEU A 165 -4.24 4.53 -23.08
CA LEU A 165 -4.61 5.70 -23.88
C LEU A 165 -4.34 6.99 -23.10
N PRO A 166 -3.68 7.99 -23.72
CA PRO A 166 -3.51 9.31 -23.11
C PRO A 166 -4.86 9.91 -22.71
N VAL A 167 -4.92 10.50 -21.51
CA VAL A 167 -6.15 11.12 -20.95
C VAL A 167 -6.77 12.15 -21.91
N ALA A 168 -5.98 12.78 -22.76
CA ALA A 168 -6.44 13.77 -23.75
C ALA A 168 -7.30 13.21 -24.90
N ARG A 169 -7.43 11.88 -25.04
CA ARG A 169 -8.23 11.25 -26.12
C ARG A 169 -9.40 10.40 -25.61
N ARG A 170 -9.89 10.69 -24.40
CA ARG A 170 -11.05 10.00 -23.81
C ARG A 170 -12.26 10.91 -23.75
#